data_AF-A0A9D6EG58-F1
#
_entry.id   AF-A0A9D6EG58-F1
#
_cell.length_a   1.000
_cell.length_b   1.000
_cell.length_c   1.000
_cell.angle_alpha   90.00
_cell.angle_beta   90.00
_cell.angle_gamma   90.00
#
_symmetry.space_group_name_H-M   'P 1'
#
loop_
_entity.id
_entity.type
_entity.pdbx_description
1 polymer ?
#
loop_
_entity_poly.entity_id
_entity_poly.type
_entity_poly.pdbx_seq_one_letter_code
_entity_poly.pdbx_strand_id
1 'polypeptide(L)'
;MGAKYFGAVVRRKEDPRLLTGRGRYVDDIQLAGMAHAAVLRSPHASARLRGIDAGAARSLPGVLAVFTHADLADRMKPVLESGVAPPGLVSRITFTVRSGIQYPLARDRVHYVGEAVAVAVAESRAVAEDGLERIRVEYEPLPAVVDPEAALEPGAPRVHPEWPDNVAVHFSHAIGDVEGAFRRADIVVRERFRI
;
A
#
# COMPACT_ATOMS: atom_id res chain seq x y z
N MET A 1 -15.79 -26.17 -35.92
CA MET A 1 -14.37 -26.47 -35.67
C MET A 1 -13.94 -25.71 -34.40
N GLY A 2 -14.31 -26.18 -33.19
CA GLY A 2 -14.33 -25.30 -32.00
C GLY A 2 -14.10 -25.93 -30.62
N ALA A 3 -13.54 -27.13 -30.50
CA ALA A 3 -13.39 -27.78 -29.18
C ALA A 3 -12.09 -28.58 -28.99
N LYS A 4 -11.08 -28.44 -29.85
CA LYS A 4 -9.86 -29.28 -29.76
C LYS A 4 -9.07 -29.08 -28.45
N TYR A 5 -9.14 -27.89 -27.86
CA TYR A 5 -8.32 -27.51 -26.70
C TYR A 5 -9.13 -27.16 -25.45
N PHE A 6 -10.45 -27.02 -25.55
CA PHE A 6 -11.30 -26.73 -24.40
C PHE A 6 -11.49 -28.02 -23.57
N GLY A 7 -11.12 -28.00 -22.29
CA GLY A 7 -11.18 -29.18 -21.40
C GLY A 7 -10.04 -30.19 -21.56
N ALA A 8 -9.10 -29.97 -22.49
CA ALA A 8 -7.96 -30.86 -22.71
C ALA A 8 -6.77 -30.48 -21.81
N VAL A 9 -5.98 -31.48 -21.41
CA VAL A 9 -4.70 -31.27 -20.69
C VAL A 9 -3.63 -30.87 -21.71
N VAL A 10 -3.53 -29.57 -21.99
CA VAL A 10 -2.56 -29.00 -22.94
C VAL A 10 -1.34 -28.50 -22.16
N ARG A 11 -0.13 -28.85 -22.61
CA ARG A 11 1.11 -28.30 -22.04
C ARG A 11 1.19 -26.80 -22.31
N ARG A 12 1.71 -26.04 -21.33
CA ARG A 12 1.78 -24.59 -21.47
C ARG A 12 2.84 -24.21 -22.50
N LYS A 13 2.57 -23.15 -23.27
CA LYS A 13 3.50 -22.63 -24.27
C LYS A 13 4.74 -21.99 -23.62
N GLU A 14 4.60 -21.51 -22.39
CA GLU A 14 5.65 -20.82 -21.66
C GLU A 14 6.67 -21.77 -21.00
N ASP A 15 6.31 -23.04 -20.77
CA ASP A 15 7.14 -23.99 -20.01
C ASP A 15 8.57 -24.11 -20.57
N PRO A 16 8.79 -24.24 -21.90
CA PRO A 16 10.15 -24.40 -22.41
C PRO A 16 11.10 -23.25 -22.03
N ARG A 17 10.62 -21.99 -22.02
CA ARG A 17 11.47 -20.86 -21.63
C ARG A 17 11.63 -20.75 -20.12
N LEU A 18 10.59 -21.03 -19.35
CA LEU A 18 10.61 -20.91 -17.89
C LEU A 18 11.45 -22.01 -17.23
N LEU A 19 11.40 -23.22 -17.78
CA LEU A 19 12.15 -24.38 -17.26
C LEU A 19 13.62 -24.40 -17.66
N THR A 20 14.07 -23.51 -18.54
CA THR A 20 15.45 -23.51 -19.06
C THR A 20 16.23 -22.24 -18.74
N GLY A 21 15.73 -21.41 -17.80
CA GLY A 21 16.35 -20.13 -17.47
C GLY A 21 16.31 -19.09 -18.61
N ARG A 22 15.44 -19.29 -19.58
CA ARG A 22 15.21 -18.38 -20.72
C ARG A 22 13.95 -17.52 -20.52
N GLY A 23 13.34 -17.57 -19.34
CA GLY A 23 12.39 -16.57 -18.89
C GLY A 23 13.07 -15.22 -18.80
N ARG A 24 12.34 -14.15 -19.09
CA ARG A 24 12.81 -12.78 -18.89
C ARG A 24 11.82 -12.07 -17.98
N TYR A 25 12.25 -11.77 -16.78
CA TYR A 25 11.55 -11.01 -15.76
C TYR A 25 12.04 -9.55 -15.82
N VAL A 26 11.42 -8.67 -15.02
CA VAL A 26 11.74 -7.24 -15.03
C VAL A 26 13.22 -7.00 -14.67
N ASP A 27 13.76 -7.75 -13.70
CA ASP A 27 15.15 -7.59 -13.23
C ASP A 27 16.21 -8.15 -14.21
N ASP A 28 15.80 -9.01 -15.16
CA ASP A 28 16.67 -9.50 -16.22
C ASP A 28 16.88 -8.47 -17.36
N ILE A 29 16.16 -7.34 -17.30
CA ILE A 29 16.24 -6.30 -18.32
C ILE A 29 17.47 -5.42 -18.03
N GLN A 30 18.39 -5.37 -18.99
CA GLN A 30 19.55 -4.48 -18.97
C GLN A 30 19.47 -3.52 -20.16
N LEU A 31 19.60 -2.22 -19.90
CA LEU A 31 19.57 -1.16 -20.91
C LEU A 31 20.87 -0.34 -20.83
N ALA A 32 21.35 0.16 -21.97
CA ALA A 32 22.48 1.07 -21.99
C ALA A 32 22.12 2.37 -21.25
N GLY A 33 22.97 2.78 -20.30
CA GLY A 33 22.71 3.96 -19.47
C GLY A 33 21.59 3.80 -18.44
N MET A 34 21.22 2.56 -18.07
CA MET A 34 20.23 2.30 -17.04
C MET A 34 20.68 2.88 -15.69
N ALA A 35 19.84 3.73 -15.11
CA ALA A 35 19.98 4.18 -13.72
C ALA A 35 19.22 3.25 -12.76
N HIS A 36 19.63 3.23 -11.51
CA HIS A 36 19.04 2.43 -10.44
C HIS A 36 18.39 3.34 -9.40
N ALA A 37 17.19 2.98 -8.97
CA ALA A 37 16.47 3.69 -7.91
C ALA A 37 16.40 2.85 -6.64
N ALA A 38 16.73 3.45 -5.50
CA ALA A 38 16.53 2.89 -4.17
C ALA A 38 15.56 3.79 -3.38
N VAL A 39 14.70 3.20 -2.56
CA VAL A 39 13.65 3.92 -1.82
C VAL A 39 13.98 3.92 -0.34
N LEU A 40 14.11 5.11 0.27
CA LEU A 40 14.16 5.26 1.71
C LEU A 40 12.77 5.03 2.29
N ARG A 41 12.67 4.11 3.24
CA ARG A 41 11.41 3.72 3.87
C ARG A 41 11.38 4.11 5.33
N SER A 42 10.19 4.41 5.83
CA SER A 42 10.00 4.76 7.24
C SER A 42 10.29 3.57 8.16
N PRO A 43 11.05 3.78 9.25
CA PRO A 43 11.18 2.78 10.30
C PRO A 43 10.03 2.83 11.33
N HIS A 44 9.10 3.78 11.21
CA HIS A 44 8.05 4.03 12.21
C HIS A 44 6.68 3.54 11.73
N ALA A 45 5.94 2.89 12.63
CA ALA A 45 4.55 2.50 12.38
C ALA A 45 3.59 3.69 12.31
N SER A 46 3.96 4.83 12.91
CA SER A 46 3.24 6.10 12.79
C SER A 46 4.15 7.23 13.28
N ALA A 47 4.36 8.26 12.47
CA ALA A 47 5.16 9.43 12.84
C ALA A 47 4.85 10.64 11.96
N ARG A 48 5.00 11.86 12.49
CA ARG A 48 5.05 13.07 11.66
C ARG A 48 6.43 13.20 11.04
N LEU A 49 6.50 13.64 9.79
CA LEU A 49 7.73 14.04 9.13
C LEU A 49 8.01 15.51 9.49
N ARG A 50 9.08 15.76 10.25
CA ARG A 50 9.49 17.12 10.64
C ARG A 50 10.43 17.76 9.61
N GLY A 51 11.25 16.94 8.96
CA GLY A 51 12.13 17.39 7.89
C GLY A 51 12.89 16.23 7.24
N ILE A 52 13.35 16.46 6.01
CA ILE A 52 14.23 15.55 5.27
C ILE A 52 15.41 16.37 4.74
N ASP A 53 16.62 16.01 5.14
CA ASP A 53 17.87 16.54 4.60
C ASP A 53 18.52 15.48 3.71
N ALA A 54 18.56 15.75 2.41
CA ALA A 54 19.16 14.92 1.38
C ALA A 54 20.46 15.52 0.80
N GLY A 55 21.02 16.57 1.41
CA GLY A 55 22.19 17.28 0.88
C GLY A 55 23.40 16.37 0.69
N ALA A 56 23.75 15.60 1.73
CA ALA A 56 24.88 14.67 1.68
C ALA A 56 24.69 13.54 0.64
N ALA A 57 23.45 13.06 0.47
CA ALA A 57 23.12 12.06 -0.53
C ALA A 57 23.25 12.62 -1.96
N ARG A 58 22.78 13.85 -2.20
CA ARG A 58 22.87 14.53 -3.50
C ARG A 58 24.32 14.83 -3.94
N SER A 59 25.23 15.00 -2.98
CA SER A 59 26.65 15.25 -3.26
C SER A 59 27.49 13.97 -3.40
N LEU A 60 26.90 12.78 -3.24
CA LEU A 60 27.64 11.52 -3.36
C LEU A 60 27.97 11.22 -4.84
N PRO A 61 29.23 10.95 -5.21
CA PRO A 61 29.59 10.57 -6.57
C PRO A 61 28.79 9.37 -7.09
N GLY A 62 28.26 9.48 -8.30
CA GLY A 62 27.42 8.46 -8.93
C GLY A 62 25.94 8.52 -8.55
N VAL A 63 25.54 9.35 -7.58
CA VAL A 63 24.13 9.71 -7.37
C VAL A 63 23.72 10.75 -8.40
N LEU A 64 22.67 10.44 -9.16
CA LEU A 64 22.14 11.27 -10.23
C LEU A 64 21.04 12.22 -9.72
N ALA A 65 20.22 11.77 -8.78
CA ALA A 65 19.17 12.57 -8.17
C ALA A 65 18.70 11.98 -6.83
N VAL A 66 18.17 12.84 -5.95
CA VAL A 66 17.41 12.41 -4.76
C VAL A 66 16.12 13.20 -4.68
N PHE A 67 15.00 12.47 -4.69
CA PHE A 67 13.66 13.03 -4.67
C PHE A 67 12.96 12.74 -3.34
N THR A 68 12.33 13.77 -2.80
CA THR A 68 11.38 13.73 -1.69
C THR A 68 10.00 14.12 -2.22
N HIS A 69 8.97 14.11 -1.37
CA HIS A 69 7.68 14.66 -1.75
C HIS A 69 7.79 16.12 -2.23
N ALA A 70 8.60 16.94 -1.57
CA ALA A 70 8.72 18.37 -1.89
C ALA A 70 9.26 18.63 -3.31
N ASP A 71 10.15 17.77 -3.81
CA ASP A 71 10.72 17.91 -5.16
C ASP A 71 9.71 17.59 -6.28
N LEU A 72 8.61 16.91 -5.94
CA LEU A 72 7.60 16.42 -6.89
C LEU A 72 6.19 16.91 -6.58
N ALA A 73 6.01 17.87 -5.67
CA ALA A 73 4.70 18.23 -5.12
C ALA A 73 3.68 18.70 -6.17
N ASP A 74 4.14 19.31 -7.26
CA ASP A 74 3.33 19.77 -8.40
C ASP A 74 2.94 18.64 -9.37
N ARG A 75 3.69 17.54 -9.37
CA ARG A 75 3.52 16.39 -10.28
C ARG A 75 2.90 15.17 -9.59
N MET A 76 3.05 15.10 -8.27
CA MET A 76 2.65 13.96 -7.46
C MET A 76 1.16 14.01 -7.16
N LYS A 77 0.42 13.06 -7.68
CA LYS A 77 -1.01 12.89 -7.37
C LYS A 77 -1.17 11.85 -6.27
N PRO A 78 -2.17 12.00 -5.39
CA PRO A 78 -2.56 10.93 -4.49
C PRO A 78 -2.87 9.66 -5.27
N VAL A 79 -2.41 8.52 -4.75
CA VAL A 79 -2.85 7.20 -5.19
C VAL A 79 -4.23 6.97 -4.60
N LEU A 80 -5.17 6.58 -5.45
CA LEU A 80 -6.50 6.17 -4.99
C LEU A 80 -6.37 4.80 -4.33
N GLU A 81 -6.45 4.75 -3.00
CA GLU A 81 -6.31 3.52 -2.22
C GLU A 81 -7.58 2.66 -2.25
N SER A 82 -8.75 3.29 -2.42
CA SER A 82 -10.05 2.61 -2.45
C SER A 82 -10.82 2.87 -3.73
N GLY A 83 -11.36 1.80 -4.31
CA GLY A 83 -12.29 1.88 -5.43
C GLY A 83 -13.65 2.47 -5.01
N VAL A 84 -14.37 3.06 -5.95
CA VAL A 84 -15.75 3.51 -5.73
C VAL A 84 -16.67 2.29 -5.74
N ALA A 85 -17.62 2.24 -4.80
CA ALA A 85 -18.62 1.18 -4.78
C ALA A 85 -19.41 1.14 -6.10
N PRO A 86 -19.57 -0.04 -6.75
CA PRO A 86 -20.35 -0.14 -7.97
C PRO A 86 -21.80 0.34 -7.77
N PRO A 87 -22.39 1.10 -8.71
CA PRO A 87 -23.74 1.65 -8.54
C PRO A 87 -24.83 0.59 -8.22
N GLY A 88 -24.70 -0.61 -8.80
CA GLY A 88 -25.62 -1.73 -8.54
C GLY A 88 -25.53 -2.29 -7.12
N LEU A 89 -24.41 -2.07 -6.42
CA LEU A 89 -24.19 -2.50 -5.05
C LEU A 89 -24.75 -1.47 -4.05
N VAL A 90 -24.49 -0.17 -4.29
CA VAL A 90 -24.97 0.93 -3.43
C VAL A 90 -26.50 0.99 -3.31
N SER A 91 -27.23 0.50 -4.30
CA SER A 91 -28.71 0.42 -4.26
C SER A 91 -29.26 -0.72 -3.40
N ARG A 92 -28.42 -1.67 -2.98
CA ARG A 92 -28.84 -2.88 -2.24
C ARG A 92 -28.25 -2.99 -0.84
N ILE A 93 -27.15 -2.28 -0.58
CA ILE A 93 -26.46 -2.28 0.71
C ILE A 93 -26.14 -0.86 1.15
N THR A 94 -26.27 -0.59 2.44
CA THR A 94 -25.66 0.62 3.02
C THR A 94 -24.16 0.44 2.95
N PHE A 95 -23.47 1.36 2.28
CA PHE A 95 -22.04 1.27 2.03
C PHE A 95 -21.37 2.63 2.23
N THR A 96 -20.40 2.70 3.12
CA THR A 96 -19.58 3.88 3.37
C THR A 96 -18.13 3.52 3.09
N VAL A 97 -17.47 4.31 2.24
CA VAL A 97 -16.03 4.21 1.97
C VAL A 97 -15.40 5.57 2.19
N ARG A 98 -14.35 5.58 2.99
CA ARG A 98 -13.41 6.69 3.11
C ARG A 98 -12.09 6.23 2.52
N SER A 99 -11.52 7.04 1.63
CA SER A 99 -10.18 6.79 1.09
C SER A 99 -9.21 7.75 1.73
N GLY A 100 -8.10 7.22 2.26
CA GLY A 100 -6.98 8.04 2.67
C GLY A 100 -6.37 8.73 1.45
N ILE A 101 -5.71 9.86 1.68
CA ILE A 101 -4.81 10.44 0.70
C ILE A 101 -3.44 9.82 0.94
N GLN A 102 -3.01 8.95 0.03
CA GLN A 102 -1.67 8.40 0.04
C GLN A 102 -0.87 8.95 -1.13
N TYR A 103 0.32 9.45 -0.87
CA TYR A 103 1.25 9.87 -1.91
C TYR A 103 2.32 8.79 -2.14
N PRO A 104 2.88 8.67 -3.36
CA PRO A 104 4.01 7.79 -3.63
C PRO A 104 5.23 8.02 -2.71
N LEU A 105 5.43 9.25 -2.24
CA LEU A 105 6.36 9.59 -1.16
C LEU A 105 5.59 10.37 -0.09
N ALA A 106 5.77 9.96 1.15
CA ALA A 106 5.13 10.55 2.33
C ALA A 106 5.42 12.05 2.41
N ARG A 107 4.35 12.82 2.67
CA ARG A 107 4.38 14.28 2.71
C ARG A 107 4.60 14.79 4.13
N ASP A 108 3.57 14.63 4.97
CA ASP A 108 3.51 15.21 6.31
C ASP A 108 3.61 14.15 7.42
N ARG A 109 3.20 12.91 7.11
CA ARG A 109 3.07 11.81 8.06
C ARG A 109 3.35 10.49 7.37
N VAL A 110 3.89 9.55 8.13
CA VAL A 110 3.97 8.12 7.81
C VAL A 110 2.99 7.35 8.70
N HIS A 111 2.35 6.34 8.14
CA HIS A 111 1.21 5.58 8.66
C HIS A 111 1.54 4.10 8.88
N TYR A 112 2.68 3.63 8.38
CA TYR A 112 3.15 2.25 8.56
C TYR A 112 4.67 2.13 8.36
N VAL A 113 5.25 1.09 8.97
CA VAL A 113 6.66 0.73 8.74
C VAL A 113 6.83 0.31 7.29
N GLY A 114 7.77 0.91 6.59
CA GLY A 114 8.00 0.63 5.18
C GLY A 114 7.43 1.69 4.22
N GLU A 115 6.66 2.66 4.69
CA GLU A 115 6.13 3.73 3.84
C GLU A 115 7.28 4.53 3.20
N ALA A 116 7.17 4.82 1.91
CA ALA A 116 8.23 5.47 1.15
C ALA A 116 8.34 6.95 1.51
N VAL A 117 9.56 7.44 1.76
CA VAL A 117 9.83 8.81 2.23
C VAL A 117 10.69 9.59 1.22
N ALA A 118 11.69 8.94 0.63
CA ALA A 118 12.55 9.52 -0.40
C ALA A 118 13.03 8.45 -1.39
N VAL A 119 13.55 8.86 -2.53
CA VAL A 119 14.15 7.98 -3.55
C VAL A 119 15.51 8.54 -3.95
N ALA A 120 16.55 7.72 -3.92
CA ALA A 120 17.83 8.01 -4.52
C ALA A 120 17.94 7.29 -5.87
N VAL A 121 18.37 8.01 -6.91
CA VAL A 121 18.62 7.49 -8.25
C VAL A 121 20.11 7.63 -8.55
N ALA A 122 20.76 6.54 -8.97
CA ALA A 122 22.21 6.49 -9.15
C ALA A 122 22.62 5.63 -10.35
N GLU A 123 23.90 5.69 -10.70
CA GLU A 123 24.52 4.90 -11.78
C GLU A 123 24.58 3.40 -11.48
N SER A 124 24.48 3.00 -10.20
CA SER A 124 24.41 1.60 -9.78
C SER A 124 23.50 1.43 -8.58
N ARG A 125 23.00 0.22 -8.37
CA ARG A 125 22.17 -0.11 -7.19
C ARG A 125 22.90 0.19 -5.88
N ALA A 126 24.16 -0.21 -5.75
CA ALA A 126 24.94 -0.01 -4.53
C ALA A 126 25.09 1.48 -4.20
N VAL A 127 25.38 2.32 -5.20
CA VAL A 127 25.49 3.78 -5.00
C VAL A 127 24.14 4.41 -4.63
N ALA A 128 23.03 3.90 -5.16
CA ALA A 128 21.70 4.37 -4.76
C ALA A 128 21.43 4.04 -3.27
N GLU A 129 21.78 2.83 -2.83
CA GLU A 129 21.66 2.38 -1.43
C GLU A 129 22.56 3.22 -0.49
N ASP A 130 23.83 3.44 -0.85
CA ASP A 130 24.76 4.33 -0.15
C ASP A 130 24.23 5.78 -0.07
N GLY A 131 23.51 6.22 -1.10
CA GLY A 131 22.81 7.50 -1.13
C GLY A 131 21.72 7.57 -0.06
N LEU A 132 20.92 6.51 0.12
CA LEU A 132 19.86 6.48 1.13
C LEU A 132 20.40 6.62 2.55
N GLU A 133 21.52 5.97 2.87
CA GLU A 133 22.14 6.05 4.20
C GLU A 133 22.61 7.47 4.58
N ARG A 134 22.78 8.34 3.58
CA ARG A 134 23.17 9.75 3.76
C ARG A 134 21.98 10.70 3.84
N ILE A 135 20.76 10.21 3.68
CA ILE A 135 19.54 11.00 3.89
C ILE A 135 19.20 11.00 5.37
N ARG A 136 19.05 12.18 5.96
CA ARG A 136 18.60 12.34 7.34
C ARG A 136 17.13 12.71 7.34
N VAL A 137 16.34 11.97 8.12
CA VAL A 137 14.90 12.24 8.29
C VAL A 137 14.63 12.47 9.75
N GLU A 138 13.99 13.59 10.05
CA GLU A 138 13.52 13.92 11.39
C GLU A 138 12.07 13.47 11.54
N TYR A 139 11.85 12.52 12.45
CA TYR A 139 10.54 11.98 12.76
C TYR A 139 10.10 12.45 14.15
N GLU A 140 8.81 12.71 14.29
CA GLU A 140 8.13 12.73 15.59
C GLU A 140 7.23 11.49 15.68
N PRO A 141 7.66 10.44 16.40
CA PRO A 141 6.87 9.23 16.58
C PRO A 141 5.52 9.54 17.21
N LEU A 142 4.49 8.86 16.70
CA LEU A 142 3.12 8.94 17.20
C LEU A 142 2.68 7.54 17.66
N PRO A 143 1.71 7.43 18.59
CA PRO A 143 1.11 6.15 18.92
C PRO A 143 0.56 5.47 17.66
N ALA A 144 0.95 4.21 17.46
CA ALA A 144 0.49 3.40 16.34
C ALA A 144 -0.77 2.61 16.73
N VAL A 145 -1.62 2.35 15.73
CA VAL A 145 -2.80 1.49 15.86
C VAL A 145 -2.49 0.17 15.16
N VAL A 146 -2.47 -0.92 15.92
CA VAL A 146 -2.08 -2.26 15.43
C VAL A 146 -3.16 -3.32 15.63
N ASP A 147 -4.27 -2.96 16.26
CA ASP A 147 -5.43 -3.83 16.47
C ASP A 147 -6.70 -3.09 16.01
N PRO A 148 -7.50 -3.69 15.12
CA PRO A 148 -8.66 -3.02 14.54
C PRO A 148 -9.81 -2.84 15.54
N GLU A 149 -9.92 -3.64 16.60
CA GLU A 149 -10.94 -3.47 17.63
C GLU A 149 -10.53 -2.35 18.59
N ALA A 150 -9.26 -2.36 19.04
CA ALA A 150 -8.72 -1.26 19.83
C ALA A 150 -8.78 0.08 19.09
N ALA A 151 -8.72 0.06 17.75
CA ALA A 151 -8.86 1.26 16.90
C ALA A 151 -10.24 1.91 16.99
N LEU A 152 -11.28 1.17 17.39
CA LEU A 152 -12.67 1.63 17.51
C LEU A 152 -12.98 2.20 18.90
N GLU A 153 -12.12 1.94 19.89
CA GLU A 153 -12.34 2.40 21.26
C GLU A 153 -12.29 3.93 21.36
N PRO A 154 -13.11 4.55 22.24
CA PRO A 154 -13.07 5.99 22.46
C PRO A 154 -11.67 6.48 22.86
N GLY A 155 -11.15 7.47 22.14
CA GLY A 155 -9.83 8.04 22.40
C GLY A 155 -8.65 7.27 21.77
N ALA A 156 -8.92 6.20 21.01
CA ALA A 156 -7.89 5.55 20.21
C ALA A 156 -7.19 6.56 19.27
N PRO A 157 -5.86 6.43 19.06
CA PRO A 157 -5.15 7.27 18.11
C PRO A 157 -5.79 7.19 16.72
N ARG A 158 -5.92 8.34 16.04
CA ARG A 158 -6.43 8.38 14.67
C ARG A 158 -5.30 8.17 13.66
N VAL A 159 -5.49 7.20 12.76
CA VAL A 159 -4.59 7.00 11.60
C VAL A 159 -4.70 8.21 10.67
N HIS A 160 -5.93 8.60 10.35
CA HIS A 160 -6.28 9.81 9.59
C HIS A 160 -6.93 10.84 10.55
N PRO A 161 -6.20 11.87 11.01
CA PRO A 161 -6.71 12.85 11.98
C PRO A 161 -7.97 13.61 11.52
N GLU A 162 -8.13 13.75 10.21
CA GLU A 162 -9.26 14.40 9.55
C GLU A 162 -10.52 13.52 9.52
N TRP A 163 -10.43 12.23 9.87
CA TRP A 163 -11.58 11.34 9.95
C TRP A 163 -12.22 11.37 11.35
N PRO A 164 -13.53 11.14 11.44
CA PRO A 164 -14.22 11.09 12.73
C PRO A 164 -13.85 9.84 13.55
N ASP A 165 -13.47 8.74 12.88
CA ASP A 165 -13.14 7.46 13.48
C ASP A 165 -12.16 6.68 12.55
N ASN A 166 -11.64 5.53 13.02
CA ASN A 166 -10.72 4.69 12.25
C ASN A 166 -11.41 3.71 11.28
N VAL A 167 -12.72 3.87 11.01
CA VAL A 167 -13.47 3.02 10.06
C VAL A 167 -13.30 3.57 8.63
N ALA A 168 -12.48 2.89 7.84
CA ALA A 168 -12.32 3.19 6.42
C ALA A 168 -13.54 2.73 5.60
N VAL A 169 -14.05 1.53 5.91
CA VAL A 169 -15.17 0.92 5.18
C VAL A 169 -16.20 0.36 6.16
N HIS A 170 -17.46 0.70 5.96
CA HIS A 170 -18.58 0.12 6.67
C HIS A 170 -19.65 -0.31 5.68
N PHE A 171 -20.18 -1.52 5.86
CA PHE A 171 -21.37 -1.93 5.13
C PHE A 171 -22.26 -2.82 5.98
N SER A 172 -23.56 -2.75 5.69
CA SER A 172 -24.57 -3.62 6.29
C SER A 172 -25.47 -4.19 5.21
N HIS A 173 -25.79 -5.47 5.34
CA HIS A 173 -26.67 -6.18 4.43
C HIS A 173 -27.45 -7.26 5.19
N ALA A 174 -28.72 -7.38 4.86
CA ALA A 174 -29.60 -8.43 5.35
C ALA A 174 -30.45 -8.95 4.18
N ILE A 175 -30.74 -10.25 4.20
CA ILE A 175 -31.66 -10.87 3.25
C ILE A 175 -32.82 -11.43 4.07
N GLY A 176 -34.02 -10.90 3.85
CA GLY A 176 -35.24 -11.30 4.59
C GLY A 176 -35.26 -10.80 6.05
N ASP A 177 -36.13 -11.41 6.86
CA ASP A 177 -36.32 -11.11 8.29
C ASP A 177 -35.35 -11.90 9.16
N VAL A 178 -34.10 -11.42 9.25
CA VAL A 178 -33.03 -12.05 10.05
C VAL A 178 -33.43 -12.17 11.51
N GLU A 179 -33.97 -11.10 12.11
CA GLU A 179 -34.36 -11.11 13.52
C GLU A 179 -35.47 -12.12 13.81
N GLY A 180 -36.51 -12.18 12.96
CA GLY A 180 -37.57 -13.16 13.12
C GLY A 180 -37.11 -14.59 12.87
N ALA A 181 -36.14 -14.81 11.98
CA ALA A 181 -35.49 -16.11 11.82
C ALA A 181 -34.79 -16.55 13.12
N PHE A 182 -34.02 -15.65 13.76
CA PHE A 182 -33.39 -15.94 15.06
C PHE A 182 -34.42 -16.19 16.17
N ARG A 183 -35.53 -15.43 16.21
CA ARG A 183 -36.59 -15.62 17.23
C ARG A 183 -37.33 -16.96 17.12
N ARG A 184 -37.41 -17.55 15.92
CA ARG A 184 -38.16 -18.80 15.65
C ARG A 184 -37.27 -20.04 15.58
N ALA A 185 -35.95 -19.90 15.69
CA ALA A 185 -35.02 -21.02 15.59
C ALA A 185 -35.05 -21.89 16.85
N ASP A 186 -35.09 -23.22 16.68
CA ASP A 186 -35.00 -24.17 17.80
C ASP A 186 -33.62 -24.14 18.47
N ILE A 187 -32.56 -23.82 17.71
CA ILE A 187 -31.18 -23.75 18.16
C ILE A 187 -30.51 -22.54 17.52
N VAL A 188 -29.81 -21.76 18.35
CA VAL A 188 -28.94 -20.65 17.92
C VAL A 188 -27.52 -20.92 18.40
N VAL A 189 -26.56 -20.93 17.47
CA VAL A 189 -25.13 -21.08 17.78
C VAL A 189 -24.42 -19.76 17.48
N ARG A 190 -23.52 -19.35 18.39
CA ARG A 190 -22.68 -18.16 18.22
C ARG A 190 -21.24 -18.52 18.52
N GLU A 191 -20.35 -18.15 17.61
CA GLU A 191 -18.90 -18.31 17.77
C GLU A 191 -18.18 -17.08 17.21
N ARG A 192 -16.99 -16.79 17.75
CA ARG A 192 -16.12 -15.72 17.26
C ARG A 192 -14.89 -16.35 16.61
N PHE A 193 -14.74 -16.13 15.32
CA PHE A 193 -13.57 -16.58 14.56
C PHE A 193 -12.55 -15.45 14.43
N ARG A 194 -11.26 -15.79 14.54
CA ARG A 194 -10.12 -14.90 14.24
C ARG A 194 -9.22 -15.65 13.27
N ILE A 195 -8.82 -14.99 12.19
CA ILE A 195 -7.94 -15.51 11.13
C ILE A 195 -6.60 -14.82 11.25
#